data_AF-A0A9X0DAK0-F1
#
_entry.id   AF-A0A9X0DAK0-F1
#
_cell.length_a   1.000
_cell.length_b   1.000
_cell.length_c   1.000
_cell.angle_alpha   90.00
_cell.angle_beta   90.00
_cell.angle_gamma   90.00
#
_symmetry.space_group_name_H-M   'P 1'
#
loop_
_entity.id
_entity.type
_entity.pdbx_description
1 polymer ?
#
loop_
_entity_poly.entity_id
_entity_poly.type
_entity_poly.pdbx_seq_one_letter_code
_entity_poly.pdbx_strand_id
1 'polypeptide(L)'
;MSSSAADIFAEPMIDTDHFLHVYNEQLVELQKNGMLPRLDAKLKYKVYSIRGRGFGAHKSIVLTTDDEHFVTVELGFIEIHGKKHIYPVTKSLRDEYARDKMEFLGEIEATGHDLICKAVEVMKQFGSYFKFYNNCQNFCNMYLEAIGLKGAQTVTDGDKAAIAGIIVVILLYLFTR
;
A
#
# COMPACT_ATOMS: atom_id res chain seq x y z
N MET A 1 0.82 1.60 -30.17
CA MET A 1 0.93 0.30 -29.46
C MET A 1 2.31 0.23 -28.85
N SER A 2 2.44 0.61 -27.57
CA SER A 2 3.70 0.55 -26.81
C SER A 2 3.63 -0.64 -25.87
N SER A 3 4.66 -1.47 -25.87
CA SER A 3 4.64 -2.86 -25.42
C SER A 3 4.48 -3.04 -23.90
N SER A 4 3.66 -4.04 -23.58
CA SER A 4 3.12 -4.51 -22.31
C SER A 4 4.12 -5.03 -21.24
N ALA A 5 5.39 -4.64 -21.28
CA ALA A 5 6.41 -5.07 -20.31
C ALA A 5 6.66 -4.02 -19.20
N ALA A 6 6.53 -2.72 -19.51
CA ALA A 6 6.86 -1.63 -18.59
C ALA A 6 5.91 -1.51 -17.37
N ASP A 7 4.71 -2.12 -17.44
CA ASP A 7 3.75 -2.12 -16.33
C ASP A 7 3.88 -3.30 -15.36
N ILE A 8 4.80 -4.22 -15.64
CA ILE A 8 4.94 -5.46 -14.87
C ILE A 8 5.95 -5.30 -13.74
N PHE A 9 6.98 -4.47 -13.92
CA PHE A 9 8.11 -4.36 -12.99
C PHE A 9 8.45 -2.89 -12.67
N ALA A 10 8.93 -2.65 -11.44
CA ALA A 10 9.53 -1.37 -11.06
C ALA A 10 10.61 -1.56 -9.97
N GLU A 11 11.73 -0.87 -10.13
CA GLU A 11 12.87 -0.91 -9.20
C GLU A 11 12.58 -0.09 -7.92
N PRO A 12 13.12 -0.46 -6.74
CA PRO A 12 12.99 0.38 -5.55
C PRO A 12 13.79 1.68 -5.73
N MET A 13 13.21 2.81 -5.34
CA MET A 13 13.89 4.12 -5.38
C MET A 13 14.71 4.45 -4.11
N ILE A 14 14.93 3.48 -3.24
CA ILE A 14 15.14 3.72 -1.80
C ILE A 14 16.58 4.13 -1.43
N ASP A 15 17.52 4.03 -2.35
CA ASP A 15 18.95 4.27 -2.10
C ASP A 15 19.43 5.68 -2.47
N THR A 16 18.56 6.70 -2.42
CA THR A 16 18.99 8.10 -2.62
C THR A 16 18.41 9.05 -1.58
N ASP A 17 19.26 9.85 -0.95
CA ASP A 17 18.87 10.93 -0.03
C ASP A 17 17.87 11.90 -0.67
N HIS A 18 18.01 12.10 -1.99
CA HIS A 18 17.07 12.87 -2.80
C HIS A 18 15.63 12.35 -2.68
N PHE A 19 15.44 11.03 -2.68
CA PHE A 19 14.10 10.47 -2.63
C PHE A 19 13.43 10.66 -1.26
N LEU A 20 14.17 10.37 -0.17
CA LEU A 20 13.67 10.61 1.18
C LEU A 20 13.34 12.09 1.40
N HIS A 21 14.09 12.98 0.75
CA HIS A 21 13.79 14.40 0.74
C HIS A 21 12.44 14.72 0.07
N VAL A 22 12.17 14.18 -1.13
CA VAL A 22 10.87 14.38 -1.81
C VAL A 22 9.71 13.85 -0.96
N TYR A 23 9.86 12.67 -0.35
CA TYR A 23 8.82 12.14 0.52
C TYR A 23 8.60 13.02 1.77
N ASN A 24 9.68 13.53 2.36
CA ASN A 24 9.60 14.48 3.46
C ASN A 24 8.91 15.79 3.04
N GLU A 25 9.20 16.34 1.86
CA GLU A 25 8.51 17.54 1.35
C GLU A 25 7.00 17.33 1.20
N GLN A 26 6.57 16.16 0.70
CA GLN A 26 5.15 15.79 0.62
C GLN A 26 4.48 15.79 2.00
N LEU A 27 5.15 15.21 3.01
CA LEU A 27 4.64 15.19 4.39
C LEU A 27 4.56 16.61 4.97
N VAL A 28 5.57 17.45 4.75
CA VAL A 28 5.59 18.85 5.18
C VAL A 28 4.44 19.63 4.53
N GLU A 29 4.17 19.42 3.25
CA GLU A 29 3.05 20.07 2.55
C GLU A 29 1.69 19.65 3.13
N LEU A 30 1.48 18.36 3.36
CA LEU A 30 0.25 17.86 3.99
C LEU A 30 0.07 18.43 5.40
N GLN A 31 1.15 18.52 6.19
CA GLN A 31 1.12 19.10 7.53
C GLN A 31 0.78 20.60 7.49
N LYS A 32 1.41 21.37 6.59
CA LYS A 32 1.12 22.80 6.40
C LYS A 32 -0.34 23.07 6.04
N ASN A 33 -0.94 22.15 5.28
CA ASN A 33 -2.34 22.23 4.87
C ASN A 33 -3.32 21.68 5.91
N GLY A 34 -2.85 21.26 7.10
CA GLY A 34 -3.72 20.67 8.14
C GLY A 34 -4.28 19.30 7.78
N MET A 35 -3.72 18.62 6.78
CA MET A 35 -4.22 17.32 6.28
C MET A 35 -3.58 16.13 7.00
N LEU A 36 -2.56 16.37 7.83
CA LEU A 36 -1.94 15.35 8.67
C LEU A 36 -2.27 15.62 10.15
N PRO A 37 -2.53 14.56 10.93
CA PRO A 37 -2.56 14.68 12.38
C PRO A 37 -1.16 15.05 12.91
N ARG A 38 -1.11 15.49 14.18
CA ARG A 38 0.16 15.77 14.86
C ARG A 38 1.05 14.54 14.87
N LEU A 39 2.17 14.59 14.11
CA LEU A 39 3.01 13.42 13.85
C LEU A 39 3.82 12.96 15.06
N ASP A 40 4.10 13.86 15.99
CA ASP A 40 4.84 13.64 17.24
C ASP A 40 3.94 13.15 18.39
N ALA A 41 2.65 13.41 18.32
CA ALA A 41 1.69 12.99 19.33
C ALA A 41 1.35 11.50 19.16
N LYS A 42 1.31 10.78 20.28
CA LYS A 42 0.75 9.42 20.31
C LYS A 42 -0.77 9.53 20.25
N LEU A 43 -1.36 9.04 19.15
CA LEU A 43 -2.78 9.15 18.85
C LEU A 43 -3.35 7.77 18.53
N LYS A 44 -4.67 7.64 18.68
CA LYS A 44 -5.41 6.45 18.27
C LYS A 44 -5.81 6.61 16.79
N TYR A 45 -5.16 5.87 15.92
CA TYR A 45 -5.45 5.85 14.50
C TYR A 45 -6.47 4.75 14.20
N LYS A 46 -7.49 5.10 13.43
CA LYS A 46 -8.32 4.12 12.73
C LYS A 46 -7.67 3.78 11.41
N VAL A 47 -7.59 2.49 11.13
CA VAL A 47 -6.96 1.95 9.93
C VAL A 47 -8.06 1.38 9.04
N TYR A 48 -8.07 1.81 7.80
CA TYR A 48 -8.96 1.31 6.76
C TYR A 48 -8.15 0.77 5.59
N SER A 49 -8.80 0.00 4.73
CA SER A 49 -8.35 -0.15 3.37
C SER A 49 -9.35 0.41 2.38
N ILE A 50 -8.84 0.89 1.25
CA ILE A 50 -9.67 1.29 0.12
C ILE A 50 -9.18 0.55 -1.11
N ARG A 51 -10.11 0.01 -1.90
CA ARG A 51 -9.80 -0.70 -3.14
C ARG A 51 -10.21 0.15 -4.34
N GLY A 52 -9.29 0.33 -5.28
CA GLY A 52 -9.60 0.85 -6.60
C GLY A 52 -10.59 -0.05 -7.36
N ARG A 53 -11.22 0.46 -8.41
CA ARG A 53 -12.09 -0.36 -9.28
C ARG A 53 -11.25 -1.19 -10.25
N GLY A 54 -11.56 -2.50 -10.39
CA GLY A 54 -10.98 -3.40 -11.41
C GLY A 54 -10.17 -4.59 -10.88
N PHE A 55 -9.87 -5.56 -11.75
CA PHE A 55 -9.00 -6.70 -11.44
C PHE A 55 -7.54 -6.24 -11.35
N GLY A 56 -6.83 -6.60 -10.27
CA GLY A 56 -5.50 -6.06 -9.96
C GLY A 56 -5.51 -4.61 -9.47
N ALA A 57 -6.68 -4.06 -9.12
CA ALA A 57 -6.78 -2.68 -8.66
C ALA A 57 -6.08 -2.46 -7.32
N HIS A 58 -5.39 -1.33 -7.25
CA HIS A 58 -4.60 -0.87 -6.12
C HIS A 58 -5.44 -0.84 -4.83
N LYS A 59 -4.94 -1.51 -3.78
CA LYS A 59 -5.43 -1.36 -2.41
C LYS A 59 -4.50 -0.37 -1.72
N SER A 60 -5.04 0.66 -1.09
CA SER A 60 -4.28 1.59 -0.25
C SER A 60 -4.71 1.38 1.21
N ILE A 61 -3.79 1.56 2.15
CA ILE A 61 -4.14 1.67 3.57
C ILE A 61 -4.46 3.13 3.85
N VAL A 62 -5.51 3.38 4.63
CA VAL A 62 -5.91 4.73 5.00
C VAL A 62 -5.91 4.88 6.51
N LEU A 63 -5.39 6.01 6.97
CA LEU A 63 -5.23 6.36 8.37
C LEU A 63 -6.01 7.64 8.67
N THR A 64 -6.68 7.67 9.81
CA THR A 64 -7.33 8.86 10.36
C THR A 64 -7.32 8.81 11.89
N THR A 65 -7.36 9.98 12.53
CA THR A 65 -7.51 10.11 13.99
C THR A 65 -8.81 10.80 14.40
N ASP A 66 -9.53 11.40 13.45
CA ASP A 66 -10.67 12.28 13.70
C ASP A 66 -11.88 12.02 12.79
N ASP A 67 -11.79 11.05 11.86
CA ASP A 67 -12.80 10.77 10.84
C ASP A 67 -13.11 11.94 9.89
N GLU A 68 -12.28 12.99 9.92
CA GLU A 68 -12.38 14.16 9.04
C GLU A 68 -11.21 14.17 8.04
N HIS A 69 -10.00 13.95 8.53
CA HIS A 69 -8.77 13.95 7.76
C HIS A 69 -8.26 12.52 7.56
N PHE A 70 -8.19 12.11 6.30
CA PHE A 70 -7.75 10.77 5.89
C PHE A 70 -6.50 10.88 5.06
N VAL A 71 -5.49 10.07 5.40
CA VAL A 71 -4.25 9.96 4.62
C VAL A 71 -3.97 8.53 4.21
N THR A 72 -3.50 8.35 2.98
CA THR A 72 -3.15 7.03 2.46
C THR A 72 -1.70 6.67 2.78
N VAL A 73 -1.42 5.38 2.90
CA VAL A 73 -0.09 4.79 2.82
C VAL A 73 -0.12 3.82 1.65
N GLU A 74 0.62 4.16 0.60
CA GLU A 74 0.57 3.44 -0.67
C GLU A 74 1.92 3.40 -1.40
N LEU A 75 2.03 2.48 -2.37
CA LEU A 75 3.12 2.47 -3.33
C LEU A 75 2.83 3.45 -4.47
N GLY A 76 3.65 4.49 -4.58
CA GLY A 76 3.75 5.34 -5.75
C GLY A 76 4.64 4.74 -6.82
N PHE A 77 4.45 5.21 -8.06
CA PHE A 77 5.27 4.88 -9.21
C PHE A 77 5.76 6.16 -9.87
N ILE A 78 7.02 6.20 -10.28
CA ILE A 78 7.62 7.30 -11.03
C ILE A 78 8.55 6.73 -12.11
N GLU A 79 8.73 7.48 -13.20
CA GLU A 79 9.68 7.12 -14.25
C GLU A 79 10.88 8.07 -14.21
N ILE A 80 12.09 7.52 -14.10
CA ILE A 80 13.36 8.25 -14.08
C ILE A 80 14.23 7.66 -15.19
N HIS A 81 14.65 8.49 -16.14
CA HIS A 81 15.46 8.07 -17.30
C HIS A 81 14.90 6.84 -18.05
N GLY A 82 13.58 6.76 -18.20
CA GLY A 82 12.90 5.65 -18.88
C GLY A 82 12.76 4.36 -18.06
N LYS A 83 13.14 4.37 -16.78
CA LYS A 83 12.96 3.26 -15.84
C LYS A 83 11.89 3.57 -14.81
N LYS A 84 11.02 2.60 -14.56
CA LYS A 84 9.96 2.70 -13.56
C LYS A 84 10.50 2.36 -12.18
N HIS A 85 10.25 3.22 -11.23
CA HIS A 85 10.62 3.04 -9.83
C HIS A 85 9.39 3.10 -8.92
N ILE A 86 9.44 2.39 -7.80
CA ILE A 86 8.46 2.52 -6.73
C ILE A 86 8.98 3.37 -5.58
N TYR A 87 8.04 4.02 -4.88
CA TYR A 87 8.33 4.84 -3.72
C TYR A 87 7.16 4.93 -2.73
N PRO A 88 7.38 5.16 -1.41
CA PRO A 88 6.29 5.36 -0.47
C PRO A 88 5.60 6.68 -0.79
N VAL A 89 4.28 6.65 -0.75
CA VAL A 89 3.44 7.82 -0.99
C VAL A 89 2.42 7.95 0.13
N THR A 90 2.27 9.20 0.57
CA THR A 90 1.21 9.60 1.48
C THR A 90 0.42 10.71 0.81
N LYS A 91 -0.89 10.51 0.64
CA LYS A 91 -1.78 11.52 0.08
C LYS A 91 -2.96 11.73 0.99
N SER A 92 -3.46 12.96 1.02
CA SER A 92 -4.77 13.19 1.58
C SER A 92 -5.86 12.62 0.67
N LEU A 93 -6.80 11.90 1.27
CA LEU A 93 -8.00 11.44 0.59
C LEU A 93 -9.09 12.52 0.71
N ARG A 94 -9.24 13.31 -0.35
CA ARG A 94 -10.23 14.41 -0.43
C ARG A 94 -11.59 14.00 -1.01
N ASP A 95 -11.69 12.78 -1.52
CA ASP A 95 -12.90 12.31 -2.23
C ASP A 95 -13.90 11.68 -1.25
N GLU A 96 -15.06 12.32 -1.09
CA GLU A 96 -16.17 11.80 -0.29
C GLU A 96 -16.67 10.44 -0.81
N TYR A 97 -16.62 10.19 -2.12
CA TYR A 97 -17.02 8.92 -2.75
C TYR A 97 -16.04 7.77 -2.51
N ALA A 98 -14.90 8.07 -1.91
CA ALA A 98 -13.92 7.07 -1.49
C ALA A 98 -14.29 6.47 -0.12
N ARG A 99 -15.00 7.22 0.73
CA ARG A 99 -15.37 6.81 2.09
C ARG A 99 -16.28 5.57 2.10
N ASP A 100 -17.27 5.51 1.22
CA ASP A 100 -18.19 4.37 1.10
C ASP A 100 -17.50 3.06 0.65
N LYS A 101 -16.25 3.15 0.19
CA LYS A 101 -15.44 2.01 -0.27
C LYS A 101 -14.37 1.63 0.75
N MET A 102 -14.36 2.28 1.90
CA MET A 102 -13.42 1.98 2.98
C MET A 102 -13.91 0.78 3.78
N GLU A 103 -13.01 -0.17 3.95
CA GLU A 103 -13.19 -1.30 4.85
C GLU A 103 -12.36 -1.06 6.11
N PHE A 104 -13.01 -1.02 7.27
CA PHE A 104 -12.33 -0.87 8.55
C PHE A 104 -11.51 -2.11 8.90
N LEU A 105 -10.24 -1.91 9.25
CA LEU A 105 -9.28 -2.98 9.53
C LEU A 105 -8.88 -3.07 11.01
N GLY A 106 -9.08 -2.00 11.78
CA GLY A 106 -8.77 -1.96 13.20
C GLY A 106 -8.31 -0.58 13.68
N GLU A 107 -7.87 -0.53 14.92
CA GLU A 107 -7.32 0.67 15.56
C GLU A 107 -5.92 0.38 16.09
N ILE A 108 -5.05 1.39 16.04
CA ILE A 108 -3.69 1.32 16.57
C ILE A 108 -3.38 2.58 17.34
N GLU A 109 -2.55 2.48 18.38
CA GLU A 109 -2.08 3.64 19.13
C GLU A 109 -0.59 3.86 18.82
N ALA A 110 -0.27 4.91 18.07
CA ALA A 110 1.08 5.17 17.55
C ALA A 110 1.32 6.67 17.39
N THR A 111 2.57 7.05 17.11
CA THR A 111 2.85 8.40 16.58
C THR A 111 2.77 8.38 15.05
N GLY A 112 2.43 9.50 14.43
CA GLY A 112 2.46 9.60 12.96
C GLY A 112 3.85 9.31 12.39
N HIS A 113 4.92 9.75 13.08
CA HIS A 113 6.30 9.45 12.70
C HIS A 113 6.57 7.93 12.68
N ASP A 114 6.13 7.18 13.68
CA ASP A 114 6.32 5.72 13.73
C ASP A 114 5.66 5.03 12.53
N LEU A 115 4.43 5.44 12.18
CA LEU A 115 3.70 4.89 11.04
C LEU A 115 4.42 5.19 9.70
N ILE A 116 4.92 6.41 9.54
CA ILE A 116 5.70 6.83 8.36
C ILE A 116 7.02 6.03 8.27
N CYS A 117 7.76 5.91 9.38
CA CYS A 117 8.99 5.14 9.43
C CYS A 117 8.75 3.67 9.07
N LYS A 118 7.70 3.06 9.61
CA LYS A 118 7.31 1.68 9.25
C LYS A 118 6.98 1.54 7.76
N ALA A 119 6.33 2.51 7.13
CA ALA A 119 6.06 2.47 5.69
C ALA A 119 7.37 2.46 4.87
N VAL A 120 8.34 3.29 5.26
CA VAL A 120 9.66 3.33 4.63
C VAL A 120 10.44 2.03 4.86
N GLU A 121 10.43 1.49 6.09
CA GLU A 121 11.08 0.23 6.43
C GLU A 121 10.49 -0.96 5.68
N VAL A 122 9.15 -1.07 5.66
CA VAL A 122 8.43 -2.08 4.89
C VAL A 122 8.79 -1.98 3.43
N MET A 123 8.92 -0.77 2.89
CA MET A 123 9.31 -0.61 1.51
C MET A 123 10.74 -1.06 1.23
N LYS A 124 11.69 -0.80 2.15
CA LYS A 124 13.07 -1.33 2.06
C LYS A 124 13.07 -2.84 2.01
N GLN A 125 12.25 -3.48 2.83
CA GLN A 125 12.10 -4.93 2.87
C GLN A 125 11.36 -5.48 1.64
N PHE A 126 10.39 -4.74 1.12
CA PHE A 126 9.58 -5.10 -0.03
C PHE A 126 10.43 -5.23 -1.31
N GLY A 127 11.42 -4.35 -1.48
CA GLY A 127 12.33 -4.41 -2.64
C GLY A 127 11.64 -3.99 -3.94
N SER A 128 11.81 -4.79 -5.01
CA SER A 128 11.26 -4.45 -6.33
C SER A 128 9.79 -4.85 -6.49
N TYR A 129 9.02 -4.02 -7.18
CA TYR A 129 7.64 -4.33 -7.53
C TYR A 129 7.59 -5.31 -8.71
N PHE A 130 6.72 -6.32 -8.59
CA PHE A 130 6.33 -7.18 -9.68
C PHE A 130 4.84 -7.48 -9.63
N LYS A 131 4.09 -7.07 -10.66
CA LYS A 131 2.62 -7.05 -10.70
C LYS A 131 1.94 -8.35 -10.24
N PHE A 132 2.54 -9.50 -10.55
CA PHE A 132 1.93 -10.81 -10.30
C PHE A 132 2.37 -11.51 -9.00
N TYR A 133 3.45 -11.05 -8.34
CA TYR A 133 4.02 -11.76 -7.18
C TYR A 133 4.35 -10.86 -5.99
N ASN A 134 4.86 -9.65 -6.26
CA ASN A 134 5.25 -8.68 -5.23
C ASN A 134 4.63 -7.33 -5.57
N ASN A 135 3.33 -7.21 -5.32
CA ASN A 135 2.52 -6.10 -5.80
C ASN A 135 1.99 -5.20 -4.67
N CYS A 136 1.10 -4.26 -5.00
CA CYS A 136 0.55 -3.30 -4.04
C CYS A 136 -0.13 -3.99 -2.84
N GLN A 137 -0.79 -5.12 -3.08
CA GLN A 137 -1.43 -5.90 -2.02
C GLN A 137 -0.40 -6.51 -1.05
N ASN A 138 0.73 -6.99 -1.59
CA ASN A 138 1.84 -7.50 -0.77
C ASN A 138 2.40 -6.38 0.12
N PHE A 139 2.64 -5.19 -0.44
CA PHE A 139 3.10 -4.04 0.33
C PHE A 139 2.12 -3.68 1.45
N CYS A 140 0.82 -3.57 1.14
CA CYS A 140 -0.19 -3.29 2.15
C CYS A 140 -0.25 -4.35 3.25
N ASN A 141 -0.12 -5.63 2.91
CA ASN A 141 -0.09 -6.71 3.90
C ASN A 141 1.15 -6.61 4.80
N MET A 142 2.33 -6.37 4.22
CA MET A 142 3.56 -6.17 4.99
C MET A 142 3.45 -4.95 5.92
N TYR A 143 2.83 -3.86 5.44
CA TYR A 143 2.58 -2.68 6.25
C TYR A 143 1.60 -2.95 7.40
N LEU A 144 0.49 -3.64 7.13
CA LEU A 144 -0.47 -4.05 8.15
C LEU A 144 0.18 -4.92 9.23
N GLU A 145 1.06 -5.84 8.85
CA GLU A 145 1.84 -6.63 9.82
C GLU A 145 2.81 -5.78 10.63
N ALA A 146 3.53 -4.86 9.99
CA ALA A 146 4.47 -3.96 10.67
C ALA A 146 3.80 -3.05 11.72
N ILE A 147 2.53 -2.68 11.51
CA ILE A 147 1.74 -1.88 12.47
C ILE A 147 0.92 -2.74 13.45
N GLY A 148 1.09 -4.07 13.45
CA GLY A 148 0.43 -4.97 14.40
C GLY A 148 -0.97 -5.45 14.01
N LEU A 149 -1.42 -5.20 12.78
CA LEU A 149 -2.73 -5.60 12.24
C LEU A 149 -2.62 -6.80 11.29
N LYS A 150 -1.78 -7.80 11.62
CA LYS A 150 -1.59 -8.99 10.79
C LYS A 150 -2.90 -9.74 10.47
N GLY A 151 -3.85 -9.76 11.40
CA GLY A 151 -5.16 -10.39 11.21
C GLY A 151 -6.05 -9.71 10.15
N ALA A 152 -5.72 -8.49 9.74
CA ALA A 152 -6.45 -7.73 8.72
C ALA A 152 -5.84 -7.87 7.30
N GLN A 153 -4.79 -8.69 7.15
CA GLN A 153 -4.20 -8.99 5.85
C GLN A 153 -5.21 -9.71 4.96
N THR A 154 -5.17 -9.42 3.65
CA THR A 154 -6.04 -10.07 2.67
C THR A 154 -5.24 -10.96 1.73
N VAL A 155 -5.88 -12.01 1.21
CA VAL A 155 -5.32 -12.96 0.24
C VAL A 155 -4.68 -12.21 -0.94
N THR A 156 -3.40 -12.47 -1.19
CA THR A 156 -2.65 -11.84 -2.29
C THR A 156 -3.04 -12.45 -3.64
N ASP A 157 -2.63 -11.82 -4.75
CA ASP A 157 -2.89 -12.40 -6.06
C ASP A 157 -2.10 -13.70 -6.30
N GLY A 158 -0.92 -13.82 -5.69
CA GLY A 158 -0.15 -15.09 -5.66
C GLY A 158 -0.90 -16.20 -4.93
N ASP A 159 -1.49 -15.90 -3.77
CA ASP A 159 -2.31 -16.85 -3.02
C ASP A 159 -3.55 -17.28 -3.83
N LYS A 160 -4.21 -16.35 -4.52
CA LYS A 160 -5.35 -16.67 -5.41
C LYS A 160 -4.94 -17.61 -6.53
N ALA A 161 -3.79 -17.37 -7.16
CA ALA A 161 -3.27 -18.23 -8.22
C ALA A 161 -2.94 -19.63 -7.70
N ALA A 162 -2.34 -19.74 -6.51
CA ALA A 162 -2.05 -21.01 -5.87
C ALA A 162 -3.33 -21.79 -5.54
N ILE A 163 -4.34 -21.12 -4.96
CA ILE A 163 -5.66 -21.71 -4.66
C ILE A 163 -6.32 -22.21 -5.95
N ALA A 164 -6.33 -21.41 -7.01
CA ALA A 164 -6.90 -21.81 -8.30
C ALA A 164 -6.19 -23.05 -8.87
N GLY A 165 -4.86 -23.12 -8.78
CA GLY A 165 -4.08 -24.28 -9.18
C GLY A 165 -4.47 -25.55 -8.41
N ILE A 166 -4.61 -25.45 -7.08
CA ILE A 166 -5.05 -26.57 -6.23
C ILE A 166 -6.45 -27.06 -6.64
N ILE A 167 -7.39 -26.13 -6.89
CA ILE A 167 -8.75 -26.47 -7.33
C ILE A 167 -8.72 -27.24 -8.66
N VAL A 168 -7.92 -26.79 -9.63
CA VAL A 168 -7.78 -27.47 -10.93
C VAL A 168 -7.26 -28.91 -10.75
N VAL A 169 -6.26 -29.11 -9.89
CA VAL A 169 -5.72 -30.45 -9.59
C VAL A 169 -6.79 -31.36 -8.97
N ILE A 170 -7.56 -30.85 -8.01
CA ILE A 170 -8.67 -31.61 -7.38
C ILE A 170 -9.72 -31.99 -8.43
N LEU A 171 -10.13 -31.05 -9.28
CA LEU A 171 -11.11 -31.32 -10.34
C LEU A 171 -10.58 -32.37 -11.32
N LEU A 172 -9.34 -32.25 -11.80
CA LEU A 172 -8.73 -33.24 -12.68
C LEU A 172 -8.68 -34.63 -12.04
N TYR A 173 -8.35 -34.71 -10.75
CA TYR A 173 -8.36 -35.97 -10.01
C TYR A 173 -9.76 -36.58 -9.86
N LEU A 174 -10.79 -35.75 -9.67
CA LEU A 174 -12.18 -36.20 -9.58
C LEU A 174 -12.77 -36.64 -10.92
N PHE A 175 -12.33 -36.05 -12.05
CA PHE A 175 -12.82 -36.38 -13.39
C PHE A 175 -12.00 -37.47 -14.13
N THR A 176 -10.87 -37.90 -13.56
CA THR A 176 -10.05 -39.01 -14.09
C THR A 176 -10.22 -40.31 -13.29
N ARG A 177 -11.18 -40.33 -12.37
CA ARG A 177 -11.72 -41.51 -11.69
C ARG A 177 -13.12 -41.83 -12.21
#